data_AF-A0A968I8I2-F1
#
_entry.id   AF-A0A968I8I2-F1
#
_cell.length_a   1.000
_cell.length_b   1.000
_cell.length_c   1.000
_cell.angle_alpha   90.00
_cell.angle_beta   90.00
_cell.angle_gamma   90.00
#
_symmetry.space_group_name_H-M   'P 1'
#
loop_
_entity.id
_entity.type
_entity.pdbx_description
1 polymer ?
#
loop_
_entity_poly.entity_id
_entity_poly.type
_entity_poly.pdbx_seq_one_letter_code
_entity_poly.pdbx_strand_id
1 'polypeptide(L)' 'MKLVSVQRDADVLGGALVFTGTRVTVQTLFDYLERSSLQEFLEDFPTVTREQALSVLEKAEEAFRDAVAA' A
#
# COMPACT_ATOMS: atom_id res chain seq x y z
N MET A 1 10.55 14.91 -2.82
CA MET A 1 9.26 14.99 -3.55
C MET A 1 8.38 13.88 -2.98
N LYS A 2 7.20 14.21 -2.44
CA LYS A 2 6.32 13.21 -1.79
C LYS A 2 5.55 12.51 -2.91
N LEU A 3 6.04 11.35 -3.35
CA LEU A 3 5.33 10.54 -4.34
C LEU A 3 3.96 10.20 -3.77
N VAL A 4 2.91 10.46 -4.56
CA VAL A 4 1.57 10.01 -4.27
C VAL A 4 1.55 8.51 -4.55
N SER A 5 1.91 7.71 -3.54
CA SER A 5 2.06 6.25 -3.66
C SER A 5 0.71 5.54 -3.77
N VAL A 6 -0.34 6.17 -3.27
CA VAL A 6 -1.71 5.64 -3.25
C VAL A 6 -2.73 6.76 -3.50
N GLN A 7 -3.84 6.42 -4.12
CA GLN A 7 -4.98 7.30 -4.37
C GLN A 7 -6.27 6.63 -3.89
N ARG A 8 -7.28 7.42 -3.55
CA ARG A 8 -8.63 6.88 -3.37
C ARG A 8 -9.28 6.73 -4.74
N ASP A 9 -9.81 5.55 -5.00
CA ASP A 9 -10.57 5.27 -6.21
C ASP A 9 -12.00 4.90 -5.82
N ALA A 10 -12.96 5.78 -6.16
CA ALA A 10 -14.38 5.59 -5.84
C ALA A 10 -14.98 4.36 -6.54
N ASP A 11 -14.40 3.95 -7.67
CA ASP A 11 -14.86 2.80 -8.44
C ASP A 11 -14.25 1.48 -7.95
N VAL A 12 -13.27 1.54 -7.03
CA VAL A 12 -12.64 0.34 -6.44
C VAL A 12 -13.11 0.13 -5.00
N LEU A 13 -13.86 -0.96 -4.80
CA LEU A 13 -14.34 -1.42 -3.49
C LEU A 13 -14.93 -0.29 -2.61
N GLY A 14 -15.66 0.64 -3.22
CA GLY A 14 -16.34 1.72 -2.50
C GLY A 14 -15.42 2.84 -1.98
N GLY A 15 -14.32 3.15 -2.68
CA GLY A 15 -13.41 4.22 -2.28
C GLY A 15 -12.12 3.74 -1.63
N ALA A 16 -11.72 2.49 -1.89
CA ALA A 16 -10.50 1.92 -1.32
C ALA A 16 -9.26 2.72 -1.73
N LEU A 17 -8.24 2.66 -0.88
CA LEU A 17 -6.91 3.15 -1.24
C LEU A 17 -6.26 2.14 -2.20
N VAL A 18 -5.91 2.62 -3.38
CA VAL A 18 -5.24 1.85 -4.42
C VAL A 18 -3.86 2.41 -4.71
N PHE A 19 -2.90 1.56 -5.07
CA PHE A 19 -1.61 2.04 -5.56
C PHE A 19 -1.80 2.84 -6.84
N THR A 20 -1.20 4.02 -6.92
CA THR A 20 -1.37 4.95 -8.04
C THR A 20 -1.00 4.27 -9.36
N GLY A 21 -1.90 4.38 -10.35
CA GLY A 21 -1.73 3.74 -11.66
C GLY A 21 -2.09 2.24 -11.68
N THR A 22 -2.61 1.69 -10.58
CA THR A 22 -3.04 0.30 -10.48
C THR A 22 -4.47 0.20 -9.95
N ARG A 23 -5.04 -1.00 -9.98
CA ARG A 23 -6.26 -1.36 -9.23
C ARG A 23 -5.96 -2.18 -7.98
N VAL A 24 -4.68 -2.36 -7.65
CA VAL A 24 -4.24 -3.13 -6.48
C VAL A 24 -4.46 -2.27 -5.25
N THR A 25 -5.18 -2.81 -4.26
CA THR A 25 -5.50 -2.06 -3.05
C THR A 25 -4.34 -2.11 -2.06
N VAL A 26 -4.27 -1.09 -1.20
CA VAL A 26 -3.36 -1.10 -0.03
C VAL A 26 -3.69 -2.26 0.90
N GLN A 27 -4.96 -2.61 1.05
CA GLN A 27 -5.38 -3.76 1.83
C GLN A 27 -4.78 -5.05 1.29
N THR A 28 -4.76 -5.23 -0.04
CA THR A 28 -4.13 -6.39 -0.68
C THR A 28 -2.66 -6.54 -0.30
N LEU A 29 -1.90 -5.44 -0.15
CA LEU A 29 -0.52 -5.52 0.34
C LEU A 29 -0.46 -6.12 1.75
N PHE A 30 -1.27 -5.62 2.68
CA PHE A 30 -1.26 -6.10 4.06
C PHE A 30 -1.75 -7.55 4.18
N ASP A 31 -2.86 -7.90 3.52
CA ASP A 31 -3.38 -9.28 3.46
C ASP A 31 -2.32 -10.26 2.91
N TYR A 32 -1.49 -9.79 1.97
CA TYR A 32 -0.40 -10.59 1.40
C TYR A 32 0.75 -10.76 2.39
N LEU A 33 1.17 -9.68 3.06
CA LEU A 33 2.26 -9.69 4.05
C LEU A 33 1.93 -10.50 5.30
N GLU A 34 0.66 -10.71 5.62
CA GLU A 34 0.24 -11.64 6.68
C GLU A 34 0.60 -13.11 6.39
N ARG A 35 0.80 -13.44 5.11
CA ARG A 35 0.94 -14.84 4.64
C ARG A 35 2.24 -15.10 3.88
N SER A 36 2.88 -14.05 3.37
CA SER A 36 3.98 -14.15 2.41
C SER A 36 4.90 -12.91 2.47
N SER A 37 5.97 -12.90 1.66
CA SER A 37 6.98 -11.85 1.63
C SER A 37 6.60 -10.69 0.70
N LEU A 38 7.20 -9.52 0.95
CA LEU A 38 7.07 -8.37 0.04
C LEU A 38 7.61 -8.67 -1.37
N GLN A 39 8.62 -9.53 -1.47
CA GLN A 39 9.20 -9.92 -2.76
C GLN A 39 8.16 -10.66 -3.60
N GLU A 40 7.51 -11.67 -3.01
CA GLU A 40 6.44 -12.43 -3.66
C GLU A 40 5.25 -11.53 -4.06
N PHE A 41 4.89 -10.56 -3.21
CA PHE A 41 3.84 -9.57 -3.57
C PHE A 41 4.20 -8.81 -4.85
N LEU A 42 5.45 -8.35 -4.99
CA LEU A 42 5.89 -7.58 -6.15
C LEU A 42 6.01 -8.44 -7.41
N GLU A 43 6.25 -9.74 -7.25
CA GLU A 43 6.25 -10.70 -8.36
C GLU A 43 4.83 -10.97 -8.86
N ASP A 44 3.86 -11.11 -7.96
CA ASP A 44 2.44 -11.34 -8.30
C ASP A 44 1.72 -10.06 -8.76
N PHE A 45 2.16 -8.89 -8.29
CA PHE A 45 1.62 -7.58 -8.64
C PHE A 45 2.69 -6.66 -9.25
N PRO A 46 3.22 -6.97 -10.46
CA PRO A 46 4.33 -6.23 -11.08
C PRO A 46 3.98 -4.79 -11.48
N THR A 47 2.70 -4.42 -11.39
CA THR A 47 2.23 -3.04 -11.60
C THR A 47 2.47 -2.13 -10.40
N VAL A 48 2.71 -2.71 -9.21
CA VAL A 48 3.09 -1.97 -8.00
C VAL A 48 4.61 -1.94 -7.92
N THR A 49 5.19 -0.74 -7.83
CA THR A 49 6.64 -0.63 -7.68
C THR A 49 7.06 -0.90 -6.24
N ARG A 50 8.32 -1.36 -6.06
CA ARG A 50 8.90 -1.49 -4.72
C ARG A 50 8.83 -0.19 -3.93
N GLU A 51 9.11 0.94 -4.58
CA GLU A 51 9.08 2.26 -3.96
C GLU A 51 7.67 2.62 -3.47
N GLN A 52 6.63 2.29 -4.25
CA GLN A 52 5.23 2.48 -3.83
C GLN A 52 4.90 1.63 -2.60
N ALA A 53 5.25 0.34 -2.61
CA ALA A 53 4.97 -0.55 -1.49
C ALA A 53 5.71 -0.12 -0.21
N LEU A 54 7.01 0.19 -0.30
CA LEU A 54 7.80 0.67 0.84
C LEU A 54 7.24 2.00 1.38
N SER A 55 6.85 2.92 0.51
CA SER A 55 6.25 4.19 0.94
C SER A 55 4.95 4.00 1.73
N VAL A 56 4.13 3.00 1.39
CA VAL A 56 2.93 2.65 2.17
C VAL A 56 3.31 2.09 3.55
N LEU A 57 4.31 1.22 3.62
CA LEU A 57 4.78 0.63 4.88
C LEU A 57 5.36 1.70 5.82
N GLU A 58 6.18 2.62 5.30
CA GLU A 58 6.71 3.75 6.07
C GLU A 58 5.59 4.65 6.63
N LYS A 59 4.55 4.91 5.83
CA LYS A 59 3.39 5.70 6.27
C LYS A 59 2.55 4.99 7.31
N ALA A 60 2.41 3.67 7.21
CA ALA A 60 1.72 2.87 8.22
C ALA A 60 2.49 2.86 9.54
N GLU A 61 3.83 2.75 9.49
CA GLU A 61 4.68 2.85 10.69
C GLU A 61 4.57 4.23 11.34
N GLU A 62 4.65 5.32 10.56
CA GLU A 62 4.48 6.70 11.04
C GLU A 62 3.11 6.89 11.71
N ALA A 63 2.03 6.46 11.05
CA ALA A 63 0.69 6.57 11.60
C ALA A 63 0.51 5.75 12.90
N PHE A 64 1.10 4.56 12.96
CA PHE A 64 1.05 3.73 14.17
C PHE A 64 1.82 4.38 15.32
N ARG A 65 3.01 4.91 15.04
CA ARG A 65 3.83 5.65 16.02
C ARG A 65 3.08 6.86 16.56
N ASP A 66 2.48 7.66 15.68
CA ASP A 66 1.74 8.87 16.05
C ASP A 66 0.50 8.53 16.88
N ALA A 67 -0.20 7.44 16.55
CA ALA A 67 -1.37 6.98 17.31
C ALA A 67 -1.03 6.51 18.73
N VAL A 68 0.16 5.97 18.96
CA VAL A 68 0.61 5.51 20.28
C VAL A 68 1.26 6.64 21.10
N ALA A 69 1.73 7.70 20.45
CA ALA A 69 2.33 8.86 21.10
C ALA A 69 1.30 9.91 21.58
N ALA A 70 0.02 9.76 21.24
CA ALA A 70 -1.10 10.62 21.62
C ALA A 70 -1.80 10.11 22.89
#